data_AF-A0A916H1P7-F1
#
_entry.id   AF-A0A916H1P7-F1
#
_cell.length_a   1.000
_cell.length_b   1.000
_cell.length_c   1.000
_cell.angle_alpha   90.00
_cell.angle_beta   90.00
_cell.angle_gamma   90.00
#
_symmetry.space_group_name_H-M   'P 1'
#
loop_
_entity.id
_entity.type
_entity.pdbx_description
1 polymer ?
#
loop_
_entity_poly.entity_id
_entity_poly.type
_entity_poly.pdbx_seq_one_letter_code
_entity_poly.pdbx_strand_id
1 'polypeptide(L)'
;MDYTSRNHARGFANRTRKNLKYIETAFENNTADVHVVTQIINSLLGLIIFLREKGAMKSIAIKRLADLKAEGWPEWTFTYGSSKTLDDLTKELRNAVAHGNIDYSSESRNSDEVDIEVKTYIPPEYTVLKWSAKISATHLRDFCLHLSDLIEKTPE
;
A
#
# COMPACT_ATOMS: atom_id res chain seq x y z
N MET A 1 -12.13 23.62 -10.04
CA MET A 1 -11.57 22.31 -9.63
C MET A 1 -11.02 21.67 -10.88
N ASP A 2 -9.70 21.50 -10.95
CA ASP A 2 -9.08 20.79 -12.06
C ASP A 2 -9.54 19.32 -12.00
N TYR A 3 -10.30 18.87 -12.99
CA TYR A 3 -10.88 17.52 -12.99
C TYR A 3 -9.80 16.55 -13.46
N THR A 4 -8.94 16.12 -12.54
CA THR A 4 -7.98 15.06 -12.88
C THR A 4 -8.71 13.73 -13.04
N SER A 5 -8.72 13.22 -14.27
CA SER A 5 -9.35 11.94 -14.63
C SER A 5 -8.83 10.78 -13.78
N ARG A 6 -9.70 9.81 -13.47
CA ARG A 6 -9.29 8.54 -12.82
C ARG A 6 -8.34 7.70 -13.69
N ASN A 7 -8.23 8.03 -14.97
CA ASN A 7 -7.27 7.38 -15.88
C ASN A 7 -5.83 7.90 -15.71
N HIS A 8 -5.63 8.97 -14.93
CA HIS A 8 -4.32 9.52 -14.59
C HIS A 8 -3.93 9.17 -13.16
N ALA A 9 -2.63 8.97 -12.92
CA ALA A 9 -2.08 8.56 -11.63
C ALA A 9 -2.56 9.46 -10.47
N ARG A 10 -2.47 10.78 -10.64
CA ARG A 10 -2.93 11.77 -9.65
C ARG A 10 -4.43 11.67 -9.36
N GLY A 11 -5.26 11.55 -10.41
CA GLY A 11 -6.71 11.46 -10.25
C GLY A 11 -7.16 10.15 -9.60
N PHE A 12 -6.41 9.07 -9.81
CA PHE A 12 -6.60 7.78 -9.14
C PHE A 12 -6.17 7.84 -7.67
N ALA A 13 -4.98 8.36 -7.37
CA ALA A 13 -4.47 8.53 -6.01
C ALA A 13 -5.42 9.38 -5.16
N ASN A 14 -5.87 10.53 -5.69
CA ASN A 14 -6.81 11.42 -5.00
C ASN A 14 -8.13 10.73 -4.65
N ARG A 15 -8.67 9.91 -5.56
CA ARG A 15 -9.91 9.17 -5.34
C ARG A 15 -9.72 8.02 -4.36
N THR A 16 -8.58 7.33 -4.45
CA THR A 16 -8.24 6.26 -3.50
C THR A 16 -8.20 6.81 -2.08
N ARG A 17 -7.52 7.94 -1.87
CA ARG A 17 -7.48 8.64 -0.58
C ARG A 17 -8.87 9.06 -0.08
N LYS A 18 -9.70 9.66 -0.95
CA LYS A 18 -11.08 10.05 -0.60
C LYS A 18 -11.96 8.85 -0.23
N ASN A 19 -11.87 7.76 -1.00
CA ASN A 19 -12.64 6.54 -0.75
C ASN A 19 -12.23 5.88 0.57
N LEU A 20 -10.92 5.79 0.83
CA LEU A 20 -10.42 5.28 2.09
C LEU A 20 -10.95 6.11 3.27
N LYS A 21 -10.84 7.45 3.20
CA LYS A 21 -11.36 8.32 4.26
C LYS A 21 -12.88 8.20 4.45
N TYR A 22 -13.63 8.05 3.38
CA TYR A 22 -15.08 7.82 3.47
C TYR A 22 -15.42 6.54 4.22
N ILE A 23 -14.75 5.43 3.87
CA ILE A 23 -14.96 4.12 4.53
C ILE A 23 -14.53 4.17 6.02
N GLU A 24 -13.40 4.79 6.33
CA GLU A 24 -12.97 5.02 7.73
C GLU A 24 -14.04 5.78 8.51
N THR A 25 -14.55 6.87 7.94
CA THR A 25 -15.56 7.71 8.59
C THR A 25 -16.90 6.96 8.76
N ALA A 26 -17.27 6.12 7.80
CA ALA A 26 -18.48 5.32 7.88
C ALA A 26 -18.37 4.22 8.96
N PHE A 27 -17.19 3.63 9.11
CA PHE A 27 -16.88 2.68 10.18
C PHE A 27 -16.91 3.36 11.55
N GLU A 28 -16.17 4.45 11.74
CA GLU A 28 -16.09 5.21 12.99
C GLU A 28 -17.47 5.67 13.50
N ASN A 29 -18.36 6.06 12.59
CA ASN A 29 -19.70 6.53 12.93
C ASN A 29 -20.78 5.44 12.91
N ASN A 30 -20.42 4.17 12.68
CA ASN A 30 -21.35 3.05 12.53
C ASN A 30 -22.50 3.33 11.54
N THR A 31 -22.21 4.01 10.42
CA THR A 31 -23.23 4.39 9.43
C THR A 31 -23.38 3.38 8.28
N ALA A 32 -22.45 2.43 8.14
CA ALA A 32 -22.49 1.39 7.13
C ALA A 32 -21.74 0.12 7.57
N ASP A 33 -22.14 -1.03 7.03
CA ASP A 33 -21.41 -2.29 7.19
C ASP A 33 -20.21 -2.32 6.23
N VAL A 34 -19.06 -1.87 6.74
CA VAL A 34 -17.81 -1.75 5.98
C VAL A 34 -16.64 -2.42 6.71
N HIS A 35 -15.59 -2.75 5.96
CA HIS A 35 -14.38 -3.37 6.49
C HIS A 35 -13.15 -2.50 6.15
N VAL A 36 -12.64 -1.78 7.15
CA VAL A 36 -11.56 -0.79 6.96
C VAL A 36 -10.27 -1.45 6.50
N VAL A 37 -9.87 -2.57 7.11
CA VAL A 37 -8.65 -3.31 6.75
C VAL A 37 -8.69 -3.79 5.28
N THR A 38 -9.79 -4.38 4.83
CA THR A 38 -9.99 -4.75 3.42
C THR A 38 -9.88 -3.55 2.49
N GLN A 39 -10.45 -2.40 2.87
CA GLN A 39 -10.34 -1.17 2.06
C GLN A 39 -8.90 -0.63 2.01
N ILE A 40 -8.12 -0.77 3.10
CA ILE A 40 -6.69 -0.41 3.11
C ILE A 40 -5.92 -1.27 2.10
N ILE A 41 -6.15 -2.59 2.09
CA ILE A 41 -5.52 -3.50 1.13
C ILE A 41 -5.92 -3.16 -0.31
N ASN A 42 -7.20 -2.90 -0.56
CA ASN A 42 -7.69 -2.48 -1.86
C ASN A 42 -7.08 -1.15 -2.31
N SER A 43 -6.83 -0.24 -1.37
CA SER A 43 -6.15 1.03 -1.63
C SER A 43 -4.69 0.81 -2.01
N LEU A 44 -3.97 -0.02 -1.25
CA LEU A 44 -2.59 -0.42 -1.58
C LEU A 44 -2.51 -1.01 -2.98
N LEU A 45 -3.38 -1.99 -3.27
CA LEU A 45 -3.52 -2.66 -4.56
C LEU A 45 -3.64 -1.67 -5.73
N GLY A 46 -4.62 -0.77 -5.62
CA GLY A 46 -4.86 0.26 -6.62
C GLY A 46 -3.62 1.14 -6.83
N LEU A 47 -2.99 1.58 -5.74
CA LEU A 47 -1.81 2.45 -5.79
C LEU A 47 -0.62 1.73 -6.42
N ILE A 48 -0.21 0.57 -5.92
CA ILE A 48 1.04 -0.08 -6.38
C ILE A 48 0.93 -0.63 -7.80
N ILE A 49 -0.26 -1.05 -8.25
CA ILE A 49 -0.47 -1.54 -9.61
C ILE A 49 -0.62 -0.34 -10.56
N PHE A 50 -1.60 0.52 -10.32
CA PHE A 50 -1.94 1.56 -11.29
C PHE A 50 -0.82 2.60 -11.46
N LEU A 51 -0.14 2.97 -10.38
CA LEU A 51 0.93 3.96 -10.43
C LEU A 51 2.17 3.42 -11.15
N ARG A 52 2.43 2.11 -11.03
CA ARG A 52 3.49 1.44 -11.78
C ARG A 52 3.19 1.48 -13.27
N GLU A 53 2.00 1.03 -13.67
CA GLU A 53 1.61 0.92 -15.08
C GLU A 53 1.47 2.28 -15.77
N LYS A 54 1.15 3.34 -15.01
CA LYS A 54 1.13 4.72 -15.51
C LYS A 54 2.49 5.41 -15.47
N GLY A 55 3.56 4.73 -15.07
CA GLY A 55 4.92 5.28 -15.02
C GLY A 55 5.15 6.30 -13.89
N ALA A 56 4.13 6.63 -13.10
CA ALA A 56 4.21 7.60 -12.01
C ALA A 56 5.16 7.16 -10.88
N MET A 57 5.41 5.86 -10.76
CA MET A 57 6.41 5.34 -9.82
C MET A 57 7.85 5.66 -10.25
N LYS A 58 8.13 5.93 -11.53
CA LYS A 58 9.52 6.06 -12.02
C LYS A 58 10.30 7.19 -11.35
N SER A 59 9.65 8.33 -11.10
CA SER A 59 10.27 9.51 -10.49
C SER A 59 10.49 9.38 -8.98
N ILE A 60 9.75 8.47 -8.33
CA ILE A 60 9.82 8.26 -6.87
C ILE A 60 10.44 6.92 -6.48
N ALA A 61 10.62 6.02 -7.44
CA ALA A 61 11.17 4.67 -7.29
C ALA A 61 12.50 4.63 -6.53
N ILE A 62 13.37 5.61 -6.80
CA ILE A 62 14.73 5.66 -6.25
C ILE A 62 14.79 6.14 -4.80
N LYS A 63 13.68 6.63 -4.22
CA LYS A 63 13.65 7.08 -2.83
C LYS A 63 13.95 5.90 -1.91
N ARG A 64 14.91 6.09 -1.00
CA ARG A 64 15.29 5.05 -0.03
C ARG A 64 14.24 4.97 1.07
N LEU A 65 13.94 3.76 1.53
CA LEU A 65 12.97 3.57 2.62
C LEU A 65 13.43 4.24 3.93
N ALA A 66 14.75 4.29 4.17
CA ALA A 66 15.30 4.98 5.33
C ALA A 66 15.04 6.49 5.29
N ASP A 67 15.12 7.12 4.12
CA ASP A 67 14.86 8.55 3.95
C ASP A 67 13.36 8.83 4.12
N LEU A 68 12.50 7.98 3.54
CA LEU A 68 11.05 8.05 3.71
C LEU A 68 10.65 7.92 5.18
N LYS A 69 11.26 6.99 5.92
CA LYS A 69 11.05 6.85 7.37
C LYS A 69 11.40 8.13 8.12
N ALA A 70 12.54 8.76 7.77
CA ALA A 70 12.93 10.04 8.36
C ALA A 70 11.96 11.19 8.00
N GLU A 71 11.27 11.09 6.86
CA GLU A 71 10.17 11.99 6.45
C GLU A 71 8.82 11.65 7.12
N GLY A 72 8.78 10.66 8.03
CA GLY A 72 7.59 10.28 8.79
C GLY A 72 6.77 9.14 8.18
N TRP A 73 7.26 8.47 7.13
CA TRP A 73 6.58 7.29 6.60
C TRP A 73 6.65 6.12 7.58
N PRO A 74 5.64 5.25 7.60
CA PRO A 74 5.66 4.03 8.40
C PRO A 74 6.77 3.08 7.95
N GLU A 75 7.37 2.41 8.93
CA GLU A 75 8.42 1.42 8.71
C GLU A 75 7.85 0.02 8.47
N TRP A 76 8.44 -0.69 7.52
CA TRP A 76 8.16 -2.10 7.26
C TRP A 76 9.15 -2.98 8.02
N THR A 77 8.65 -4.04 8.66
CA THR A 77 9.50 -5.02 9.35
C THR A 77 9.78 -6.19 8.42
N PHE A 78 10.98 -6.28 7.86
CA PHE A 78 11.38 -7.40 7.01
C PHE A 78 11.66 -8.64 7.86
N THR A 79 10.93 -9.73 7.64
CA THR A 79 11.16 -11.03 8.30
C THR A 79 12.04 -11.95 7.46
N TYR A 80 12.11 -11.73 6.15
CA TYR A 80 13.04 -12.41 5.25
C TYR A 80 13.39 -11.53 4.04
N GLY A 81 14.65 -11.53 3.61
CA GLY A 81 15.13 -10.62 2.56
C GLY A 81 15.15 -9.15 3.03
N SER A 82 15.17 -8.22 2.08
CA SER A 82 15.14 -6.77 2.37
C SER A 82 14.70 -5.97 1.16
N SER A 83 14.14 -4.78 1.39
CA SER A 83 13.96 -3.75 0.35
C SER A 83 14.70 -2.48 0.78
N LYS A 84 15.40 -1.82 -0.16
CA LYS A 84 16.16 -0.60 0.15
C LYS A 84 15.45 0.65 -0.34
N THR A 85 14.74 0.52 -1.44
CA THR A 85 14.02 1.60 -2.12
C THR A 85 12.52 1.35 -2.18
N LEU A 86 11.77 2.41 -2.51
CA LEU A 86 10.34 2.30 -2.75
C LEU A 86 10.02 1.37 -3.95
N ASP A 87 10.88 1.32 -4.97
CA ASP A 87 10.71 0.37 -6.08
C ASP A 87 10.86 -1.07 -5.63
N ASP A 88 11.90 -1.38 -4.84
CA ASP A 88 12.12 -2.72 -4.29
C ASP A 88 10.90 -3.19 -3.51
N LEU A 89 10.39 -2.33 -2.61
CA LEU A 89 9.23 -2.65 -1.78
C LEU A 89 7.97 -2.84 -2.62
N THR A 90 7.60 -1.85 -3.43
CA THR A 90 6.35 -1.92 -4.23
C THR A 90 6.37 -3.03 -5.26
N LYS A 91 7.54 -3.41 -5.78
CA LYS A 91 7.71 -4.59 -6.65
C LYS A 91 7.37 -5.88 -5.91
N GLU A 92 7.93 -6.10 -4.72
CA GLU A 92 7.64 -7.32 -3.94
C GLU A 92 6.18 -7.33 -3.46
N LEU A 93 5.64 -6.20 -3.00
CA LEU A 93 4.22 -6.07 -2.63
C LEU A 93 3.31 -6.44 -3.82
N ARG A 94 3.57 -5.88 -5.00
CA ARG A 94 2.76 -6.18 -6.20
C ARG A 94 2.81 -7.67 -6.55
N ASN A 95 4.00 -8.26 -6.51
CA ASN A 95 4.17 -9.68 -6.78
C ASN A 95 3.39 -10.53 -5.75
N ALA A 96 3.53 -10.23 -4.46
CA ALA A 96 2.82 -10.95 -3.41
C ALA A 96 1.31 -10.87 -3.57
N VAL A 97 0.76 -9.67 -3.80
CA VAL A 97 -0.68 -9.51 -3.94
C VAL A 97 -1.22 -10.18 -5.20
N ALA A 98 -0.48 -10.14 -6.32
CA ALA A 98 -0.86 -10.85 -7.54
C ALA A 98 -1.00 -12.37 -7.35
N HIS A 99 -0.32 -12.93 -6.33
CA HIS A 99 -0.39 -14.34 -5.96
C HIS A 99 -1.25 -14.61 -4.71
N GLY A 100 -1.92 -13.60 -4.14
CA GLY A 100 -2.74 -13.76 -2.94
C GLY A 100 -1.93 -14.03 -1.66
N ASN A 101 -0.64 -13.72 -1.64
CA ASN A 101 0.26 -14.03 -0.52
C ASN A 101 0.24 -12.92 0.54
N ILE A 102 -0.93 -12.71 1.14
CA ILE A 102 -1.17 -11.77 2.23
C ILE A 102 -1.87 -12.52 3.35
N ASP A 103 -1.28 -12.50 4.54
CA ASP A 103 -1.84 -13.07 5.76
C ASP A 103 -2.21 -11.95 6.75
N TYR A 104 -3.28 -12.16 7.52
CA TYR A 104 -3.76 -11.25 8.56
C TYR A 104 -3.64 -11.91 9.93
N SER A 105 -3.30 -11.14 10.97
CA SER A 105 -3.21 -11.66 12.33
C SER A 105 -4.57 -11.90 12.99
N SER A 106 -5.63 -11.22 12.53
CA SER A 106 -6.99 -11.37 13.05
C SER A 106 -8.05 -10.93 12.02
N GLU A 107 -9.31 -11.29 12.28
CA GLU A 107 -10.49 -10.85 11.52
C GLU A 107 -11.07 -9.52 12.04
N SER A 108 -10.32 -8.77 12.85
CA SER A 108 -10.81 -7.51 13.40
C SER A 108 -11.02 -6.47 12.29
N ARG A 109 -12.06 -5.67 12.45
CA ARG A 109 -12.31 -4.51 11.58
C ARG A 109 -11.52 -3.27 12.03
N ASN A 110 -11.06 -3.28 13.27
CA ASN A 110 -10.23 -2.22 13.86
C ASN A 110 -8.79 -2.36 13.35
N SER A 111 -8.31 -1.33 12.64
CA SER A 111 -6.99 -1.37 11.99
C SER A 111 -5.81 -1.45 12.97
N ASP A 112 -6.01 -1.02 14.21
CA ASP A 112 -5.05 -1.09 15.30
C ASP A 112 -4.91 -2.49 15.92
N GLU A 113 -5.83 -3.41 15.57
CA GLU A 113 -5.86 -4.81 16.06
C GLU A 113 -5.39 -5.83 15.00
N VAL A 114 -4.88 -5.36 13.85
CA VAL A 114 -4.51 -6.23 12.72
C VAL A 114 -3.09 -5.94 12.24
N ASP A 115 -2.26 -6.98 12.24
CA ASP A 115 -0.98 -7.03 11.54
C ASP A 115 -1.15 -7.78 10.21
N ILE A 116 -0.39 -7.33 9.20
CA ILE A 116 -0.43 -7.85 7.85
C ILE A 116 0.97 -8.38 7.53
N GLU A 117 1.07 -9.62 7.07
CA GLU A 117 2.29 -10.20 6.54
C GLU A 117 2.15 -10.44 5.03
N VAL A 118 3.17 -10.04 4.28
CA VAL A 118 3.19 -10.15 2.82
C VAL A 118 4.40 -10.96 2.39
N LYS A 119 4.20 -11.98 1.55
CA LYS A 119 5.24 -12.96 1.18
C LYS A 119 5.41 -13.09 -0.32
N THR A 120 6.65 -13.28 -0.78
CA THR A 120 6.94 -13.73 -2.14
C THR A 120 7.82 -14.97 -2.13
N TYR A 121 7.67 -15.79 -3.16
CA TYR A 121 8.36 -17.07 -3.30
C TYR A 121 9.18 -17.11 -4.59
N ILE A 122 10.18 -17.97 -4.64
CA ILE A 122 11.03 -18.19 -5.82
C ILE A 122 10.25 -19.06 -6.82
N PRO A 123 10.12 -18.66 -8.10
CA PRO A 123 9.53 -19.49 -9.15
C PRO A 123 10.49 -20.61 -9.61
N PRO A 124 9.98 -21.66 -10.27
CA PRO A 124 8.58 -21.88 -10.64
C PRO A 124 7.75 -22.62 -9.59
N GLU A 125 8.36 -23.27 -8.59
CA GLU A 125 7.62 -24.09 -7.63
C GLU A 125 6.90 -23.27 -6.55
N TYR A 126 7.33 -22.02 -6.33
CA TYR A 126 6.76 -21.11 -5.32
C TYR A 126 6.73 -21.67 -3.89
N THR A 127 7.65 -22.59 -3.57
CA THR A 127 7.76 -23.21 -2.23
C THR A 127 8.85 -22.60 -1.37
N VAL A 128 9.85 -21.95 -1.99
CA VAL A 128 10.98 -21.34 -1.28
C VAL A 128 10.69 -19.86 -1.05
N LEU A 129 10.66 -19.44 0.21
CA LEU A 129 10.47 -18.05 0.59
C LEU A 129 11.60 -17.18 0.02
N LYS A 130 11.23 -16.11 -0.69
CA LYS A 130 12.16 -15.16 -1.30
C LYS A 130 12.24 -13.86 -0.52
N TRP A 131 11.09 -13.36 -0.06
CA TRP A 131 10.96 -12.08 0.63
C TRP A 131 9.72 -12.13 1.51
N SER A 132 9.79 -11.53 2.70
CA SER A 132 8.65 -11.36 3.58
C SER A 132 8.78 -10.10 4.42
N ALA A 133 7.68 -9.37 4.59
CA ALA A 133 7.63 -8.22 5.46
C ALA A 133 6.28 -8.11 6.18
N LYS A 134 6.30 -7.45 7.33
CA LYS A 134 5.16 -7.19 8.20
C LYS A 134 4.93 -5.68 8.38
N ILE A 135 3.67 -5.31 8.55
CA ILE A 135 3.22 -3.96 8.88
C ILE A 135 1.86 -4.05 9.59
N SER A 136 1.57 -3.15 10.53
CA SER A 136 0.19 -3.04 11.08
C SER A 136 -0.74 -2.43 10.05
N ALA A 137 -2.05 -2.72 10.13
CA ALA A 137 -3.02 -2.14 9.20
C ALA A 137 -3.10 -0.61 9.33
N THR A 138 -2.98 -0.04 10.54
CA THR A 138 -2.84 1.42 10.74
C THR A 138 -1.62 1.99 10.01
N HIS A 139 -0.45 1.36 10.14
CA HIS A 139 0.74 1.82 9.43
C HIS A 139 0.59 1.63 7.91
N LEU A 140 -0.04 0.56 7.44
CA LEU A 140 -0.29 0.38 6.00
C LEU A 140 -1.24 1.44 5.44
N ARG A 141 -2.22 1.85 6.24
CA ARG A 141 -3.11 2.97 5.93
C ARG A 141 -2.31 4.25 5.73
N ASP A 142 -1.43 4.58 6.67
CA ASP A 142 -0.60 5.78 6.57
C ASP A 142 0.36 5.70 5.38
N PHE A 143 0.91 4.53 5.09
CA PHE A 143 1.71 4.28 3.90
C PHE A 143 0.92 4.63 2.62
N CYS A 144 -0.33 4.19 2.52
CA CYS A 144 -1.20 4.48 1.37
C CYS A 144 -1.47 5.99 1.23
N LEU A 145 -1.65 6.70 2.34
CA LEU A 145 -1.83 8.15 2.32
C LEU A 145 -0.56 8.88 1.88
N HIS A 146 0.58 8.55 2.45
CA HIS A 146 1.86 9.12 2.08
C HIS A 146 2.19 8.88 0.60
N LEU A 147 1.93 7.68 0.10
CA LEU A 147 2.10 7.35 -1.31
C LEU A 147 1.15 8.16 -2.20
N SER A 148 -0.12 8.29 -1.80
CA SER A 148 -1.10 9.09 -2.55
C SER A 148 -0.67 10.55 -2.62
N ASP A 149 -0.29 11.14 -1.48
CA ASP A 149 0.16 12.53 -1.38
C ASP A 149 1.43 12.78 -2.19
N LEU A 150 2.39 11.85 -2.16
CA LEU A 150 3.62 11.95 -2.94
C LEU A 150 3.33 11.99 -4.45
N ILE A 151 2.41 11.14 -4.92
CA ILE A 151 1.99 11.13 -6.33
C ILE A 151 1.23 12.40 -6.71
N GLU A 152 0.31 12.87 -5.86
CA GLU A 152 -0.44 14.10 -6.09
C GLU A 152 0.50 15.32 -6.25
N LYS A 153 1.64 15.33 -5.53
CA LYS A 153 2.63 16.42 -5.55
C LYS A 153 3.72 16.28 -6.62
N THR A 154 3.87 15.11 -7.23
CA THR A 154 4.93 14.85 -8.21
C THR A 154 4.54 15.46 -9.57
N PRO A 155 5.38 16.32 -10.20
CA PRO A 155 5.17 16.85 -11.55
C PRO A 155 4.98 15.73 -12.59
N GLU A 156 4.20 15.99 -13.66
CA GLU A 156 4.04 15.01 -14.76
C GLU A 156 5.29 15.00 -15.65
#